data_AF-A0A3N0WW30-F1
#
_entry.id   AF-A0A3N0WW30-F1
#
_cell.length_a   1.000
_cell.length_b   1.000
_cell.length_c   1.000
_cell.angle_alpha   90.00
_cell.angle_beta   90.00
_cell.angle_gamma   90.00
#
_symmetry.space_group_name_H-M   'P 1'
#
loop_
_entity.id
_entity.type
_entity.pdbx_description
1 polymer ?
#
loop_
_entity_poly.entity_id
_entity_poly.type
_entity_poly.pdbx_seq_one_letter_code
_entity_poly.pdbx_strand_id
1 'polypeptide(L)'
;MKLSKIQLAKEAFKHKGFISKIPVIVRMIKSATKKGGYKPHFKNVIVPGLVLVYLISPIDFLPDFIPVIGVLDDIALLAFAIPLLITEAEKFVAWEASQTENKVIDAEIVR
;
A
#
# COMPACT_ATOMS: atom_id res chain seq x y z
N MET A 1 -2.80 -13.77 -27.18
CA MET A 1 -1.47 -13.56 -26.57
C MET A 1 -1.58 -13.90 -25.08
N LYS A 2 -1.08 -15.05 -24.62
CA LYS A 2 -1.15 -15.44 -23.20
C LYS A 2 -0.04 -14.73 -22.45
N LEU A 3 -0.38 -13.67 -21.72
CA LEU A 3 0.54 -13.08 -20.75
C LEU A 3 0.68 -14.06 -19.58
N SER A 4 1.91 -14.52 -19.32
CA SER A 4 2.20 -15.35 -18.15
C SER A 4 1.86 -14.54 -16.89
N LYS A 5 1.19 -15.15 -15.91
CA LYS A 5 0.84 -14.51 -14.62
C LYS A 5 2.07 -13.89 -13.92
N ILE A 6 3.24 -14.50 -14.15
CA ILE A 6 4.54 -14.04 -13.67
C ILE A 6 4.96 -12.74 -14.37
N GLN A 7 4.63 -12.59 -15.64
CA GLN A 7 4.94 -11.40 -16.43
C GLN A 7 3.99 -10.24 -16.07
N LEU A 8 2.73 -10.53 -15.74
CA LEU A 8 1.79 -9.58 -15.15
C LEU A 8 2.24 -9.11 -13.76
N ALA A 9 2.65 -10.04 -12.90
CA ALA A 9 3.24 -9.69 -11.61
C ALA A 9 4.52 -8.85 -11.81
N LYS A 10 5.44 -9.30 -12.67
CA LYS A 10 6.70 -8.61 -12.96
C LYS A 10 6.46 -7.22 -13.56
N GLU A 11 5.44 -7.02 -14.39
CA GLU A 11 5.08 -5.69 -14.91
C GLU A 11 4.49 -4.81 -13.79
N ALA A 12 3.62 -5.36 -12.93
CA ALA A 12 3.10 -4.65 -11.75
C ALA A 12 4.21 -4.24 -10.76
N PHE A 13 5.23 -5.07 -10.57
CA PHE A 13 6.42 -4.79 -9.75
C PHE A 13 7.43 -3.85 -10.46
N LYS A 14 7.55 -3.92 -11.79
CA LYS A 14 8.52 -3.16 -12.60
C LYS A 14 8.03 -1.76 -12.98
N HIS A 15 6.73 -1.50 -12.89
CA HIS A 15 6.21 -0.15 -13.02
C HIS A 15 6.84 0.74 -11.94
N LYS A 16 7.56 1.78 -12.39
CA LYS A 16 8.02 2.92 -11.58
C LYS A 16 6.93 3.62 -10.74
N GLY A 17 5.69 3.09 -10.74
CA GLY A 17 4.51 3.54 -10.01
C GLY A 17 4.43 3.10 -8.54
N PHE A 18 5.04 1.99 -8.12
CA PHE A 18 5.00 1.62 -6.69
C PHE A 18 5.87 2.57 -5.85
N ILE A 19 7.13 2.77 -6.28
CA ILE A 19 8.08 3.65 -5.58
C ILE A 19 7.57 5.09 -5.54
N SER A 20 6.92 5.58 -6.61
CA SER A 20 6.32 6.91 -6.61
C SER A 20 5.09 7.03 -5.70
N LYS A 21 4.46 5.92 -5.32
CA LYS A 21 3.35 5.89 -4.35
C LYS A 21 3.81 5.71 -2.91
N ILE A 22 5.06 5.32 -2.64
CA ILE A 22 5.63 5.30 -1.27
C ILE A 22 5.37 6.60 -0.50
N PRO A 23 5.70 7.80 -1.03
CA PRO A 23 5.41 9.05 -0.31
C PRO A 23 3.91 9.28 -0.07
N VAL A 24 3.05 8.83 -0.99
CA VAL A 24 1.59 8.88 -0.83
C VAL A 24 1.14 7.98 0.32
N ILE A 25 1.65 6.75 0.39
CA ILE A 25 1.34 5.79 1.45
C ILE A 25 1.79 6.34 2.82
N VAL A 26 2.98 6.94 2.90
CA VAL A 26 3.46 7.58 4.15
C VAL A 26 2.54 8.73 4.57
N ARG A 27 2.09 9.55 3.62
CA ARG A 27 1.13 10.65 3.89
C ARG A 27 -0.24 10.11 4.32
N MET A 28 -0.72 9.04 3.70
CA MET A 28 -1.95 8.36 4.07
C MET A 28 -1.90 7.87 5.52
N ILE A 29 -0.81 7.19 5.92
CA ILE A 29 -0.61 6.71 7.29
C ILE A 29 -0.57 7.88 8.28
N LYS A 30 0.18 8.94 7.95
CA LYS A 30 0.23 10.17 8.77
C LYS A 30 -1.11 10.89 8.86
N SER A 31 -1.97 10.78 7.84
CA SER A 31 -3.33 11.33 7.87
C SER A 31 -4.25 10.46 8.71
N ALA A 32 -4.13 9.14 8.60
CA ALA A 32 -4.96 8.18 9.35
C ALA A 32 -4.77 8.27 10.88
N THR A 33 -3.63 8.75 11.35
CA THR A 33 -3.39 8.98 12.79
C THR A 33 -3.94 10.32 13.30
N LYS A 34 -4.38 11.23 12.43
CA LYS A 34 -4.94 12.53 12.81
C LYS A 34 -6.44 12.45 13.05
N LYS A 35 -6.94 13.23 14.03
CA LYS A 35 -8.38 13.36 14.30
C LYS A 35 -9.07 13.99 13.08
N GLY A 36 -10.03 13.28 12.49
CA GLY A 36 -10.71 13.70 11.26
C GLY A 36 -9.93 13.43 9.97
N GLY A 37 -8.81 12.71 10.04
CA GLY A 37 -8.03 12.33 8.86
C GLY A 37 -8.63 11.17 8.07
N TYR A 38 -7.89 10.71 7.06
CA TYR A 38 -8.34 9.65 6.17
C TYR A 38 -8.60 8.34 6.93
N LYS A 39 -9.75 7.71 6.69
CA LYS A 39 -10.11 6.41 7.28
C LYS A 39 -9.93 5.31 6.23
N PRO A 40 -8.77 4.63 6.19
CA PRO A 40 -8.56 3.59 5.21
C PRO A 40 -9.46 2.39 5.48
N HIS A 41 -9.75 1.63 4.43
CA HIS A 41 -10.40 0.34 4.58
C HIS A 41 -9.46 -0.64 5.31
N PHE A 42 -9.90 -1.16 6.46
CA PHE A 42 -9.08 -1.96 7.37
C PHE A 42 -8.34 -3.12 6.67
N LYS A 43 -9.02 -3.86 5.80
CA LYS A 43 -8.42 -4.98 5.05
C LYS A 43 -7.27 -4.55 4.14
N ASN A 44 -7.39 -3.37 3.52
CA ASN A 44 -6.43 -2.88 2.54
C ASN A 44 -5.17 -2.28 3.18
N VAL A 45 -5.17 -2.09 4.51
CA VAL A 45 -4.02 -1.58 5.26
C VAL A 45 -3.43 -2.64 6.18
N ILE A 46 -4.27 -3.44 6.85
CA ILE A 46 -3.78 -4.49 7.73
C ILE A 46 -3.11 -5.62 6.97
N VAL A 47 -3.69 -6.11 5.87
CA VAL A 47 -3.09 -7.21 5.12
C VAL A 47 -1.69 -6.82 4.61
N PRO A 48 -1.51 -5.65 3.95
CA PRO A 48 -0.17 -5.22 3.57
C PRO A 48 0.74 -4.88 4.76
N GLY A 49 0.19 -4.32 5.83
CA GLY A 49 0.93 -4.02 7.05
C GLY A 49 1.50 -5.28 7.71
N LEU A 50 0.72 -6.36 7.81
CA LEU A 50 1.16 -7.65 8.34
C LEU A 50 2.22 -8.28 7.45
N VAL A 51 2.06 -8.23 6.13
CA VAL A 51 3.07 -8.73 5.18
C VAL A 51 4.38 -7.95 5.29
N LEU A 52 4.33 -6.63 5.46
CA LEU A 52 5.53 -5.80 5.69
C LEU A 52 6.19 -6.09 7.04
N VAL A 53 5.40 -6.28 8.11
CA VAL A 53 5.92 -6.67 9.43
C VAL A 53 6.56 -8.05 9.35
N TYR A 54 5.94 -9.00 8.65
CA TYR A 54 6.49 -10.34 8.42
C TYR A 54 7.83 -10.27 7.66
N LEU A 55 7.94 -9.43 6.62
CA LEU A 55 9.17 -9.22 5.86
C LEU A 55 10.31 -8.57 6.68
N ILE A 56 9.98 -7.73 7.67
CA ILE A 56 10.96 -6.98 8.49
C ILE A 56 11.22 -7.68 9.84
N SER A 57 10.37 -8.65 10.22
CA SER A 57 10.45 -9.35 11.50
C SER A 57 11.74 -10.18 11.58
N PRO A 58 12.57 -9.99 12.63
CA PRO A 58 13.73 -10.84 12.90
C PRO A 58 13.34 -12.23 13.46
N ILE A 59 12.05 -12.54 13.53
CA ILE A 59 11.51 -13.80 14.04
C ILE A 59 11.12 -14.66 12.84
N ASP A 60 12.12 -15.33 12.26
CA ASP A 60 11.90 -16.47 11.38
C ASP A 60 11.30 -17.61 12.21
N PHE A 61 9.96 -17.74 12.19
CA PHE A 61 9.24 -18.87 12.78
C PHE A 61 9.40 -20.17 11.99
N LEU A 62 10.12 -20.14 10.88
CA LEU A 62 10.54 -21.33 10.13
C LEU A 62 11.96 -21.72 10.61
N PRO A 63 12.12 -22.80 11.39
CA PRO A 63 13.45 -23.34 11.65
C PRO A 63 14.11 -23.69 10.31
N ASP A 64 15.34 -23.22 10.11
CA ASP A 64 16.20 -23.19 8.92
C ASP A 64 16.42 -24.52 8.15
N PHE A 65 15.39 -25.30 7.82
CA PHE A 65 15.56 -26.64 7.23
C PHE A 65 15.22 -26.75 5.74
N ILE A 66 14.63 -25.73 5.10
CA ILE A 66 14.29 -25.79 3.67
C ILE A 66 14.67 -24.50 2.93
N PRO A 67 15.93 -24.40 2.44
CA PRO A 67 16.50 -23.18 1.84
C PRO A 67 15.91 -22.74 0.48
N VAL A 68 14.79 -23.33 0.03
CA VAL A 68 14.19 -23.05 -1.31
C VAL A 68 12.70 -22.71 -1.25
N ILE A 69 11.98 -23.10 -0.20
CA ILE A 69 10.50 -22.95 -0.15
C ILE A 69 10.07 -21.61 0.47
N GLY A 70 10.83 -21.03 1.40
CA GLY A 70 10.46 -19.78 2.09
C GLY A 70 10.30 -18.58 1.15
N VAL A 71 11.23 -18.41 0.20
CA VAL A 71 11.27 -17.22 -0.69
C VAL A 71 10.04 -17.11 -1.61
N LEU A 72 9.47 -18.25 -2.02
CA LEU A 72 8.31 -18.25 -2.91
C LEU A 72 7.04 -17.73 -2.19
N ASP A 73 6.89 -18.04 -0.91
CA ASP A 73 5.76 -17.58 -0.10
C ASP A 73 5.83 -16.07 0.14
N ASP A 74 7.01 -15.54 0.48
CA ASP A 74 7.23 -14.10 0.66
C ASP A 74 6.86 -13.30 -0.59
N ILE A 75 7.27 -13.78 -1.76
CA ILE A 75 6.95 -13.15 -3.06
C ILE A 75 5.44 -13.21 -3.32
N ALA A 76 4.78 -14.32 -2.99
CA ALA A 76 3.34 -14.47 -3.16
C ALA A 76 2.56 -13.51 -2.23
N LEU A 77 2.99 -13.39 -0.97
CA LEU A 77 2.42 -12.46 0.01
C LEU A 77 2.59 -11.01 -0.44
N LEU A 78 3.77 -10.63 -0.92
CA LEU A 78 4.01 -9.28 -1.47
C LEU A 78 3.17 -9.00 -2.71
N ALA A 79 3.06 -9.98 -3.62
CA ALA A 79 2.26 -9.84 -4.84
C ALA A 79 0.76 -9.65 -4.54
N PHE A 80 0.28 -10.19 -3.42
CA PHE A 80 -1.09 -9.99 -2.95
C PHE A 80 -1.29 -8.67 -2.18
N ALA A 81 -0.32 -8.30 -1.33
CA ALA A 81 -0.38 -7.12 -0.47
C ALA A 81 -0.25 -5.80 -1.25
N ILE A 82 0.68 -5.71 -2.20
CA ILE A 82 1.00 -4.47 -2.91
C ILE A 82 -0.22 -3.87 -3.64
N PRO A 83 -1.03 -4.65 -4.40
CA PRO A 83 -2.22 -4.13 -5.05
C PRO A 83 -3.21 -3.51 -4.07
N LEU A 84 -3.45 -4.15 -2.92
CA LEU A 84 -4.36 -3.64 -1.88
C LEU A 84 -3.89 -2.28 -1.35
N LEU A 85 -2.59 -2.15 -1.09
CA LEU A 85 -1.97 -0.92 -0.62
C LEU A 85 -2.06 0.20 -1.68
N ILE A 86 -1.82 -0.14 -2.96
CA ILE A 86 -1.91 0.82 -4.07
C ILE A 86 -3.33 1.34 -4.23
N THR A 87 -4.33 0.44 -4.24
CA THR A 87 -5.75 0.82 -4.34
C THR A 87 -6.15 1.76 -3.21
N GLU A 88 -5.66 1.52 -1.99
CA GLU A 88 -5.96 2.39 -0.86
C GLU A 88 -5.25 3.74 -0.95
N ALA A 89 -4.00 3.75 -1.43
CA ALA A 89 -3.26 4.98 -1.68
C ALA A 89 -3.95 5.88 -2.74
N GLU A 90 -4.56 5.29 -3.76
CA GLU A 90 -5.33 6.04 -4.77
C GLU A 90 -6.60 6.67 -4.20
N LYS A 91 -7.34 5.93 -3.38
CA LYS A 91 -8.50 6.48 -2.63
C LYS A 91 -8.09 7.61 -1.70
N PHE A 92 -6.93 7.48 -1.05
CA PHE A 92 -6.38 8.54 -0.22
C PHE A 92 -6.10 9.81 -1.03
N VAL A 93 -5.51 9.70 -2.23
CA VAL A 93 -5.27 10.86 -3.10
C VAL A 93 -6.58 11.54 -3.50
N ALA A 94 -7.61 10.76 -3.87
CA ALA A 94 -8.92 11.31 -4.20
C ALA A 94 -9.57 12.05 -3.01
N TRP A 95 -9.48 11.46 -1.81
CA TRP A 95 -9.95 12.10 -0.58
C TRP A 95 -9.16 13.37 -0.27
N GLU A 96 -7.85 13.35 -0.42
CA GLU A 96 -6.98 14.49 -0.11
C GLU A 96 -7.23 15.69 -1.04
N ALA A 97 -7.50 15.43 -2.32
CA ALA A 97 -7.92 16.44 -3.27
C ALA A 97 -9.23 17.11 -2.83
N SER A 98 -10.23 16.32 -2.40
CA SER A 98 -11.51 16.86 -1.91
C SER A 98 -11.36 17.73 -0.67
N GLN A 99 -10.40 17.44 0.21
CA GLN A 99 -10.13 18.27 1.39
C GLN A 99 -9.45 19.59 1.03
N THR A 100 -8.67 19.60 -0.04
CA THR A 100 -8.02 20.82 -0.54
C THR A 100 -9.05 21.74 -1.18
N GLU A 101 -9.95 21.18 -1.99
CA GLU A 101 -11.05 21.92 -2.61
C GLU A 101 -11.96 22.56 -1.56
N ASN A 102 -12.46 21.79 -0.57
CA ASN A 102 -13.30 22.30 0.52
C ASN A 102 -12.66 23.49 1.28
N LYS A 103 -11.33 23.45 1.52
CA LYS A 103 -10.63 24.56 2.17
C LYS A 103 -10.59 25.85 1.34
N VAL A 104 -10.57 25.74 0.01
CA VAL A 104 -10.55 26.91 -0.87
C VAL A 104 -11.91 27.59 -0.87
N ILE A 105 -13.00 26.81 -0.97
CA ILE A 105 -14.38 27.32 -0.90
C ILE A 105 -14.65 28.02 0.44
N ASP A 106 -14.24 27.40 1.55
CA ASP A 106 -14.38 28.00 2.88
C ASP A 106 -13.61 29.34 3.00
N ALA A 107 -12.45 29.45 2.34
CA ALA A 107 -11.65 30.68 2.34
C ALA A 107 -12.24 31.78 1.43
N GLU A 108 -12.93 31.41 0.35
CA GLU A 108 -13.62 32.34 -0.55
C GLU A 108 -14.93 32.87 0.07
N ILE A 109 -15.67 32.04 0.80
CA ILE A 109 -16.92 32.44 1.47
C ILE A 109 -16.69 33.48 2.58
N VAL A 110 -15.50 33.49 3.20
CA VAL A 110 -15.17 34.36 4.35
C VAL A 110 -14.55 35.71 3.89
N ARG A 111 -14.27 35.90 2.60
CA ARG A 111 -13.69 37.13 2.05
C ARG A 111 -14.74 38.07 1.46
#